data_AF-A0A8T3V3J8-F1
#
_entry.id   AF-A0A8T3V3J8-F1
#
_cell.length_a   1.000
_cell.length_b   1.000
_cell.length_c   1.000
_cell.angle_alpha   90.00
_cell.angle_beta   90.00
_cell.angle_gamma   90.00
#
_symmetry.space_group_name_H-M   'P 1'
#
loop_
_entity.id
_entity.type
_entity.pdbx_description
1 polymer ?
#
loop_
_entity_poly.entity_id
_entity_poly.type
_entity_poly.pdbx_seq_one_letter_code
_entity_poly.pdbx_strand_id
1 'polypeptide(L)'
;MYERNYELLRAKFSEFFLPTLFTSMAGNICLFVDGLIVTFLLGAGNLSAIQIVAPVITFVNLIYWMIGLGGSVLCSVSKAEFDDEKSNSYFSVSIIALLTIGILIAVFGVLFSQS
;
A
#
# COMPACT_ATOMS: atom_id res chain seq x y z
N MET A 1 6.10 -38.03 6.27
CA MET A 1 6.59 -36.65 6.54
C MET A 1 6.04 -35.62 5.56
N TYR A 2 5.83 -35.96 4.28
CA TYR A 2 5.16 -35.08 3.30
C TYR A 2 3.69 -34.78 3.63
N GLU A 3 3.01 -35.72 4.30
CA GLU A 3 1.57 -35.57 4.53
C GLU A 3 1.20 -34.46 5.52
N ARG A 4 2.00 -34.28 6.57
CA ARG A 4 1.78 -33.21 7.55
C ARG A 4 1.94 -31.80 6.96
N ASN A 5 2.76 -31.65 5.92
CA ASN A 5 3.00 -30.36 5.29
C ASN A 5 1.81 -29.88 4.44
N TYR A 6 1.03 -30.78 3.81
CA TYR A 6 -0.15 -30.35 3.05
C TYR A 6 -1.27 -29.85 3.96
N GLU A 7 -1.43 -30.45 5.15
CA GLU A 7 -2.46 -30.01 6.11
C GLU A 7 -2.12 -28.66 6.70
N LEU A 8 -0.86 -28.44 7.06
CA LEU A 8 -0.37 -27.16 7.55
C LEU A 8 -0.47 -26.06 6.48
N LEU A 9 -0.17 -26.37 5.22
CA LEU A 9 -0.33 -25.41 4.11
C LEU A 9 -1.80 -25.05 3.90
N ARG A 10 -2.70 -26.04 3.89
CA ARG A 10 -4.14 -25.80 3.72
C ARG A 10 -4.73 -25.01 4.88
N ALA A 11 -4.34 -25.33 6.11
CA ALA A 11 -4.80 -24.61 7.30
C ALA A 11 -4.36 -23.14 7.26
N LYS A 12 -3.06 -22.86 7.02
CA LYS A 12 -2.57 -21.49 6.86
C LYS A 12 -3.22 -20.79 5.68
N PHE A 13 -3.35 -21.45 4.54
CA PHE A 13 -3.99 -20.85 3.36
C PHE A 13 -5.41 -20.41 3.69
N SER A 14 -6.22 -21.29 4.30
CA SER A 14 -7.59 -20.95 4.72
C SER A 14 -7.63 -19.83 5.76
N GLU A 15 -6.70 -19.83 6.71
CA GLU A 15 -6.58 -18.83 7.77
C GLU A 15 -6.19 -17.45 7.23
N PHE A 16 -5.30 -17.35 6.24
CA PHE A 16 -4.89 -16.08 5.63
C PHE A 16 -5.82 -15.63 4.50
N PHE A 17 -6.45 -16.55 3.80
CA PHE A 17 -7.30 -16.27 2.63
C PHE A 17 -8.54 -15.46 3.01
N LEU A 18 -9.27 -15.88 4.06
CA LEU A 18 -10.47 -15.17 4.51
C LEU A 18 -10.18 -13.71 4.92
N PRO A 19 -9.20 -13.41 5.80
CA PRO A 19 -8.80 -12.04 6.10
C PRO A 19 -8.41 -11.25 4.86
N THR A 20 -7.61 -11.83 3.97
CA THR A 20 -7.16 -11.15 2.74
C THR A 20 -8.34 -10.78 1.83
N LEU A 21 -9.32 -11.68 1.71
CA LEU A 21 -10.56 -11.40 0.98
C LEU A 21 -11.34 -10.26 1.62
N PHE A 22 -11.55 -10.29 2.94
CA PHE A 22 -12.26 -9.21 3.63
C PHE A 22 -11.54 -7.87 3.50
N THR A 23 -10.21 -7.82 3.63
CA THR A 23 -9.42 -6.61 3.41
C THR A 23 -9.58 -6.09 1.98
N SER A 24 -9.53 -6.98 0.98
CA SER A 24 -9.68 -6.61 -0.42
C SER A 24 -11.09 -6.09 -0.72
N MET A 25 -12.13 -6.74 -0.18
CA MET A 25 -13.52 -6.30 -0.33
C MET A 25 -13.76 -4.95 0.35
N ALA A 26 -13.29 -4.77 1.58
CA ALA A 26 -13.41 -3.51 2.31
C ALA A 26 -12.72 -2.37 1.55
N GLY A 27 -11.52 -2.59 1.02
CA GLY A 27 -10.81 -1.60 0.22
C GLY A 27 -11.60 -1.15 -1.02
N ASN A 28 -12.21 -2.10 -1.74
CA ASN A 28 -13.05 -1.78 -2.89
C ASN A 28 -14.32 -1.01 -2.51
N ILE A 29 -14.96 -1.36 -1.38
CA ILE A 29 -16.12 -0.62 -0.88
C ILE A 29 -15.72 0.81 -0.51
N CYS A 30 -14.57 1.02 0.14
CA CYS A 30 -14.07 2.36 0.45
C CYS A 30 -13.85 3.19 -0.81
N LEU A 31 -13.19 2.64 -1.83
CA LEU A 31 -12.97 3.33 -3.11
C LEU A 31 -14.29 3.68 -3.81
N PHE A 32 -15.28 2.78 -3.76
CA PHE A 32 -16.60 3.02 -4.32
C PHE A 32 -17.35 4.13 -3.58
N VAL A 33 -17.34 4.10 -2.25
CA VAL A 33 -17.97 5.12 -1.40
C VAL A 33 -17.30 6.48 -1.60
N ASP A 34 -15.96 6.52 -1.68
CA ASP A 34 -15.22 7.73 -2.00
C ASP A 34 -15.63 8.29 -3.36
N GLY A 35 -15.72 7.45 -4.39
CA GLY A 35 -16.20 7.85 -5.71
C GLY A 35 -17.62 8.43 -5.71
N LEU A 36 -18.53 7.83 -4.94
CA LEU A 36 -19.90 8.34 -4.77
C LEU A 36 -19.93 9.69 -4.06
N ILE A 37 -19.18 9.83 -2.96
CA ILE A 37 -19.09 11.07 -2.18
C ILE A 37 -18.51 12.19 -3.05
N VAL A 38 -17.41 11.92 -3.75
CA VAL A 38 -16.74 12.87 -4.65
C VAL A 38 -17.70 13.31 -5.77
N THR A 39 -18.45 12.38 -6.37
CA THR A 39 -19.43 12.70 -7.41
C THR A 39 -20.59 13.54 -6.89
N PHE A 40 -21.09 13.24 -5.68
CA PHE A 40 -22.20 13.97 -5.08
C PHE A 40 -21.81 15.36 -4.55
N LEU A 41 -20.61 15.50 -3.97
CA LEU A 41 -20.13 16.76 -3.38
C LEU A 41 -19.64 17.78 -4.42
N LEU A 42 -18.97 17.33 -5.48
CA LEU A 42 -18.31 18.24 -6.42
C LEU A 42 -19.18 18.58 -7.64
N GLY A 43 -20.25 17.83 -7.88
CA GLY A 43 -21.14 18.00 -9.03
C GLY A 43 -20.49 17.62 -10.35
N ALA A 44 -21.30 17.38 -11.38
CA ALA A 44 -20.83 16.88 -12.68
C ALA A 44 -19.75 17.77 -13.36
N GLY A 45 -19.66 19.05 -13.00
CA GLY A 45 -18.68 20.00 -13.55
C GLY A 45 -17.23 19.85 -13.05
N ASN A 46 -17.02 19.26 -11.88
CA ASN A 46 -15.68 19.16 -11.27
C ASN A 46 -15.01 17.78 -11.44
N LEU A 47 -15.71 16.81 -12.03
CA LEU A 47 -15.15 15.48 -12.36
C LEU A 47 -13.96 15.57 -13.32
N SER A 48 -13.96 16.56 -14.22
CA SER A 48 -12.85 16.79 -15.16
C SER A 48 -11.56 17.18 -14.45
N ALA A 49 -11.63 17.97 -13.37
CA ALA A 49 -10.46 18.33 -12.58
C ALA A 49 -9.85 17.12 -11.87
N ILE A 50 -10.68 16.20 -11.36
CA ILE A 50 -10.22 14.96 -10.72
C ILE A 50 -9.52 14.05 -11.73
N GLN A 51 -10.05 13.91 -12.95
CA GLN A 51 -9.42 13.06 -13.96
C GLN A 51 -8.04 13.57 -14.39
N ILE A 52 -7.81 14.89 -14.37
CA ILE A 52 -6.49 15.47 -14.64
C ILE A 52 -5.48 15.13 -13.53
N VAL A 53 -5.94 15.06 -12.26
CA VAL A 53 -5.09 14.75 -11.10
C VAL A 53 -4.95 13.24 -10.88
N ALA A 54 -5.89 12.42 -11.36
CA ALA A 54 -5.87 10.97 -11.26
C ALA A 54 -4.53 10.30 -11.63
N PRO A 55 -3.88 10.60 -12.77
CA PRO A 55 -2.59 10.00 -13.11
C PRO A 55 -1.47 10.35 -12.10
N VAL A 56 -1.52 11.54 -11.50
CA VAL A 56 -0.55 11.95 -10.47
C VAL A 56 -0.75 11.13 -9.20
N ILE A 57 -2.01 10.95 -8.76
CA ILE A 57 -2.34 10.13 -7.58
C ILE A 57 -1.93 8.67 -7.80
N THR A 58 -2.21 8.12 -8.98
CA THR A 58 -1.82 6.73 -9.32
C THR A 58 -0.30 6.56 -9.32
N PHE A 59 0.45 7.52 -9.87
CA PHE A 59 1.91 7.47 -9.89
C PHE A 59 2.51 7.47 -8.48
N VAL A 60 1.98 8.33 -7.61
CA VAL A 60 2.39 8.41 -6.21
C VAL A 60 2.04 7.11 -5.47
N ASN A 61 0.82 6.58 -5.64
CA ASN A 61 0.42 5.28 -5.09
C ASN A 61 1.37 4.16 -5.54
N LEU A 62 1.74 4.11 -6.81
CA LEU A 62 2.65 3.09 -7.34
C LEU A 62 4.00 3.10 -6.60
N ILE A 63 4.59 4.28 -6.38
CA ILE A 63 5.86 4.41 -5.66
C ILE A 63 5.72 3.91 -4.22
N TYR A 64 4.64 4.31 -3.53
CA TYR A 64 4.35 3.85 -2.17
C TYR A 64 4.21 2.33 -2.10
N TRP A 65 3.47 1.73 -3.04
CA TRP A 65 3.30 0.28 -3.11
C TRP A 65 4.63 -0.43 -3.41
N MET A 66 5.45 0.10 -4.31
CA MET A 66 6.75 -0.48 -4.64
C MET A 66 7.69 -0.52 -3.44
N ILE A 67 7.77 0.58 -2.67
CA ILE A 67 8.64 0.65 -1.49
C ILE A 67 8.05 -0.16 -0.32
N GLY A 68 6.75 -0.06 -0.10
CA GLY A 68 6.07 -0.78 0.99
C GLY A 68 6.11 -2.30 0.80
N LEU A 69 5.72 -2.79 -0.39
CA LEU A 69 5.76 -4.22 -0.70
C LEU A 69 7.20 -4.70 -0.88
N GLY A 70 8.04 -3.97 -1.63
CA GLY A 70 9.44 -4.32 -1.84
C GLY A 70 10.24 -4.40 -0.54
N GLY A 71 10.10 -3.40 0.35
CA GLY A 71 10.72 -3.40 1.67
C GLY A 71 10.22 -4.53 2.56
N SER A 72 8.92 -4.83 2.53
CA SER A 72 8.34 -5.96 3.27
C SER A 72 8.86 -7.32 2.77
N VAL A 73 9.06 -7.47 1.46
CA VAL A 73 9.65 -8.67 0.86
C VAL A 73 11.11 -8.82 1.25
N LEU A 74 11.94 -7.78 1.13
CA LEU A 74 13.35 -7.82 1.55
C LEU A 74 13.51 -8.15 3.04
N CYS A 75 12.68 -7.56 3.89
CA CYS A 75 12.62 -7.87 5.32
C CYS A 75 12.25 -9.33 5.55
N SER A 76 11.21 -9.84 4.86
CA SER A 76 10.77 -11.23 4.99
C SER A 76 11.83 -12.24 4.54
N VAL A 77 12.56 -11.94 3.46
CA VAL A 77 13.68 -12.77 2.97
C VAL A 77 14.82 -12.80 3.98
N SER A 78 15.25 -11.65 4.49
CA SER A 78 16.35 -11.57 5.47
C SER A 78 15.98 -12.28 6.78
N LYS A 79 14.72 -12.16 7.20
CA LYS A 79 14.18 -12.86 8.37
C LYS A 79 14.09 -14.38 8.16
N ALA A 80 13.86 -14.83 6.93
CA ALA A 80 13.89 -16.25 6.59
C ALA A 80 15.31 -16.85 6.61
N GLU A 81 16.34 -16.01 6.44
CA GLU A 81 17.76 -16.40 6.53
C GLU A 81 18.30 -16.41 7.98
N PHE A 82 17.45 -16.18 8.99
CA PHE A 82 17.84 -16.04 10.41
C PHE A 82 18.84 -14.89 10.69
N ASP A 83 18.93 -13.91 9.78
CA ASP A 83 19.75 -12.71 9.95
C ASP A 83 18.87 -11.53 10.39
N ASP A 84 18.53 -11.53 11.69
CA ASP A 84 17.64 -10.52 12.30
C ASP A 84 18.24 -9.10 12.27
N GLU A 85 19.58 -8.96 12.34
CA GLU A 85 20.25 -7.65 12.23
C GLU A 85 20.04 -7.04 10.85
N LYS A 86 20.27 -7.80 9.77
CA LYS A 86 20.01 -7.30 8.41
C LYS A 86 18.53 -7.05 8.18
N SER A 87 17.65 -7.92 8.67
CA SER A 87 16.19 -7.72 8.57
C SER A 87 15.76 -6.38 9.17
N ASN A 88 16.27 -6.04 10.36
CA ASN A 88 15.93 -4.79 11.03
C ASN A 88 16.51 -3.57 10.31
N SER A 89 17.71 -3.69 9.74
CA SER A 89 18.32 -2.65 8.91
C SER A 89 17.52 -2.40 7.63
N TYR A 90 17.12 -3.44 6.88
CA TYR A 90 16.31 -3.30 5.67
C TYR A 90 14.93 -2.70 5.96
N PHE A 91 14.31 -3.10 7.07
CA PHE A 91 13.05 -2.52 7.51
C PHE A 91 13.20 -1.03 7.86
N SER A 92 14.24 -0.69 8.64
CA SER A 92 14.51 0.69 9.03
C SER A 92 14.80 1.57 7.81
N VAL A 93 15.61 1.11 6.86
CA VAL A 93 15.89 1.84 5.61
C VAL A 93 14.61 2.03 4.79
N SER A 94 13.76 1.02 4.72
CA SER A 94 12.48 1.12 4.00
C SER A 94 11.54 2.16 4.63
N ILE A 95 11.45 2.19 5.97
CA ILE A 95 10.66 3.20 6.70
C ILE A 95 11.24 4.60 6.52
N ILE A 96 12.56 4.75 6.66
CA ILE A 96 13.23 6.05 6.50
C ILE A 96 13.04 6.57 5.07
N ALA A 97 13.13 5.69 4.06
CA ALA A 97 12.85 6.05 2.67
C ALA A 97 11.39 6.51 2.48
N LEU A 98 10.42 5.78 3.03
CA LEU A 98 9.00 6.15 3.00
C LEU A 98 8.76 7.52 3.67
N LEU A 99 9.34 7.75 4.84
CA LEU A 99 9.24 9.04 5.56
C LEU A 99 9.87 10.17 4.76
N THR A 100 11.05 9.95 4.18
CA THR A 100 11.77 10.97 3.39
C THR A 100 10.95 11.37 2.17
N ILE A 101 10.40 10.39 1.45
CA ILE A 101 9.55 10.63 0.27
C ILE A 101 8.24 11.32 0.68
N GLY A 102 7.61 10.87 1.78
CA GLY A 102 6.39 11.49 2.30
C GLY A 102 6.59 12.96 2.68
N ILE A 103 7.71 13.29 3.34
CA ILE A 103 8.07 14.67 3.69
C ILE A 103 8.31 15.49 2.42
N LEU A 104 9.05 14.97 1.44
CA LEU A 104 9.27 15.67 0.17
C LEU A 104 7.95 15.99 -0.53
N ILE A 105 7.05 15.01 -0.65
CA ILE A 105 5.74 15.20 -1.27
C ILE A 105 4.90 16.23 -0.49
N ALA A 106 4.91 16.19 0.84
CA ALA A 106 4.20 17.15 1.67
C ALA A 106 4.71 18.58 1.47
N VAL A 107 6.04 18.76 1.44
CA VAL A 107 6.67 20.07 1.19
C VAL A 107 6.32 20.60 -0.21
N PHE A 108 6.41 19.76 -1.24
CA PHE A 108 6.01 20.13 -2.60
C PHE A 108 4.52 20.47 -2.69
N GLY A 109 3.65 19.70 -2.02
CA GLY A 109 2.20 19.94 -1.99
C GLY A 109 1.83 21.26 -1.31
N VAL A 110 2.47 21.61 -0.19
CA VAL A 110 2.21 22.88 0.50
C VAL A 110 2.71 24.07 -0.32
N LEU A 111 3.86 23.96 -0.97
CA LEU A 111 4.39 25.01 -1.85
C LEU A 111 3.47 25.27 -3.06
N PHE A 112 2.95 24.22 -3.69
CA PHE A 112 2.06 24.35 -4.84
C PHE A 112 0.63 24.78 -4.47
N SER A 113 0.17 24.46 -3.25
CA SER A 113 -1.14 24.88 -2.74
C SER A 113 -1.19 26.36 -2.35
N GLN A 114 -0.04 26.96 -1.99
CA GLN A 114 0.07 28.39 -1.67
C GLN A 114 0.32 29.30 -2.89
N SER A 115 0.57 28.74 -4.08
CA SER A 115 0.86 29.49 -5.32
C SER A 115 -0.37 29.56 -6.23
#